data_AF-A0A934PVX5-F1
#
_entry.id   AF-A0A934PVX5-F1
#
_cell.length_a   1.000
_cell.length_b   1.000
_cell.length_c   1.000
_cell.angle_alpha   90.00
_cell.angle_beta   90.00
_cell.angle_gamma   90.00
#
_symmetry.space_group_name_H-M   'P 1'
#
loop_
_entity.id
_entity.type
_entity.pdbx_description
1 polymer ?
#
loop_
_entity_poly.entity_id
_entity_poly.type
_entity_poly.pdbx_seq_one_letter_code
_entity_poly.pdbx_strand_id
1 'polypeptide(L)'
;MKKLLIFAYLVGCLQTSAQNTALKVGDIFPHILFKPIINAPVKEFLIPANANTKLYIINFWGTWCSPCIPEMDKLAKLQITNQKDVRVIALSDDSPERLKKYLIKKPSKLWLASDTSFFLYKAFGFSYVGQSAIINSKHQIVALVKTDYINQKMIDDLLKGNKIRSGAEIKEQAVTSGKDIFGVDSTQSESFTIRGYMKGQQSMGRHYINAPYNGRRISYINVCATNMYKDAFDIVSSKQIIYEIEEKQVCDYDNKNSLYCFDLLVKPEQKDSLKSIMKKKLLAVLPIKARTEQKLIPVYILKCSDSTKLNKSTNEKFSYSFSGRGFDGTAATMKDFSSTYLSNEMDLPVVDETGLSQRFDIKTNVEVRTLDGIKKSLHDLGLTLEKAERKLDMLIFYK
;
A
#
# COMPACT_ATOMS: atom_id res chain seq x y z
N MET A 1 52.73 0.42 35.25
CA MET A 1 52.42 -0.02 33.86
C MET A 1 50.99 -0.52 33.81
N LYS A 2 50.02 0.31 33.39
CA LYS A 2 48.64 -0.12 33.12
C LYS A 2 48.27 0.38 31.73
N LYS A 3 48.07 -0.57 30.81
CA LYS A 3 47.80 -0.33 29.38
C LYS A 3 46.44 0.34 29.21
N LEU A 4 46.43 1.51 28.57
CA LEU A 4 45.23 2.21 28.10
C LEU A 4 44.81 1.54 26.77
N LEU A 5 43.68 0.83 26.76
CA LEU A 5 43.08 0.30 25.53
C LEU A 5 42.18 1.38 24.93
N ILE A 6 42.69 2.06 23.90
CA ILE A 6 41.92 2.98 23.06
C ILE A 6 41.11 2.11 22.08
N PHE A 7 39.81 2.00 22.32
CA PHE A 7 38.88 1.38 21.38
C PHE A 7 38.52 2.41 20.31
N ALA A 8 39.19 2.31 19.15
CA ALA A 8 38.88 3.11 17.98
C ALA A 8 37.49 2.71 17.45
N TYR A 9 36.48 3.53 17.72
CA TYR A 9 35.17 3.43 17.08
C TYR A 9 35.32 3.81 15.61
N LEU A 10 35.54 2.81 14.75
CA LEU A 10 35.33 2.93 13.32
C LEU A 10 33.84 3.19 13.08
N VAL A 11 33.47 4.46 12.92
CA VAL A 11 32.16 4.87 12.40
C VAL A 11 32.11 4.47 10.93
N GLY A 12 31.78 3.21 10.69
CA GLY A 12 31.38 2.72 9.39
C GLY A 12 30.05 3.36 9.03
N CYS A 13 30.09 4.43 8.24
CA CYS A 13 28.92 5.05 7.65
C CYS A 13 28.27 4.04 6.68
N LEU A 14 27.35 3.21 7.17
CA LEU A 14 26.49 2.38 6.35
C LEU A 14 25.57 3.31 5.56
N GLN A 15 25.98 3.65 4.34
CA GLN A 15 25.10 4.31 3.39
C GLN A 15 23.94 3.36 3.05
N THR A 16 22.79 3.63 3.67
CA THR A 16 21.54 2.93 3.38
C THR A 16 21.04 3.32 2.00
N SER A 17 21.23 2.44 1.03
CA SER A 17 20.53 2.55 -0.24
C SER A 17 19.07 2.11 -0.03
N ALA A 18 18.19 3.06 0.26
CA ALA A 18 16.74 2.85 0.17
C ALA A 18 16.37 2.52 -1.27
N GLN A 19 16.00 1.26 -1.55
CA GLN A 19 15.56 0.81 -2.86
C GLN A 19 14.05 1.06 -2.99
N ASN A 20 13.69 2.30 -3.30
CA ASN A 20 12.35 2.68 -3.69
C ASN A 20 12.06 2.13 -5.10
N THR A 21 11.07 1.26 -5.27
CA THR A 21 10.51 0.98 -6.61
C THR A 21 9.83 2.27 -7.13
N ALA A 22 9.66 2.39 -8.45
CA ALA A 22 9.27 3.63 -9.13
C ALA A 22 7.76 3.96 -9.05
N LEU A 23 7.39 5.21 -8.78
CA LEU A 23 6.07 5.84 -8.94
C LEU A 23 5.77 5.95 -10.44
N LYS A 24 4.53 5.63 -10.83
CA LYS A 24 4.09 5.52 -12.24
C LYS A 24 2.91 6.44 -12.54
N VAL A 25 2.62 6.63 -13.82
CA VAL A 25 1.39 7.35 -14.23
C VAL A 25 0.15 6.59 -13.78
N GLY A 26 -0.80 7.32 -13.20
CA GLY A 26 -2.01 6.79 -12.58
C GLY A 26 -1.92 6.64 -11.07
N ASP A 27 -0.71 6.55 -10.50
CA ASP A 27 -0.50 6.48 -9.06
C ASP A 27 -0.93 7.80 -8.39
N ILE A 28 -1.40 7.69 -7.15
CA ILE A 28 -1.53 8.86 -6.27
C ILE A 28 -0.14 9.26 -5.80
N PHE A 29 0.22 10.51 -6.05
CA PHE A 29 1.47 11.06 -5.55
C PHE A 29 1.43 11.07 -4.01
N PRO A 30 2.45 10.51 -3.33
CA PRO A 30 2.48 10.46 -1.87
C PRO A 30 2.44 11.88 -1.30
N HIS A 31 1.85 12.02 -0.10
CA HIS A 31 1.80 13.28 0.63
C HIS A 31 3.21 13.64 1.16
N ILE A 32 4.04 14.20 0.29
CA ILE A 32 5.43 14.55 0.58
C ILE A 32 5.55 16.04 0.89
N LEU A 33 6.15 16.33 2.05
CA LEU A 33 6.50 17.68 2.46
C LEU A 33 7.81 18.11 1.78
N PHE A 34 7.75 19.09 0.89
CA PHE A 34 8.93 19.72 0.31
C PHE A 34 9.54 20.68 1.33
N LYS A 35 10.70 20.31 1.88
CA LYS A 35 11.41 21.10 2.89
C LYS A 35 12.93 20.90 2.80
N PRO A 36 13.73 21.96 2.73
CA PRO A 36 13.32 23.36 2.58
C PRO A 36 12.87 23.66 1.15
N ILE A 37 11.90 24.56 1.02
CA ILE A 37 11.57 25.19 -0.26
C ILE A 37 12.12 26.63 -0.26
N ILE A 38 12.74 27.00 -1.37
CA ILE A 38 13.46 28.25 -1.58
C ILE A 38 12.80 28.99 -2.73
N ASN A 39 12.85 30.33 -2.69
CA ASN A 39 12.22 31.20 -3.69
C ASN A 39 10.69 31.03 -3.77
N ALA A 40 10.10 30.65 -2.64
CA ALA A 40 8.68 30.51 -2.41
C ALA A 40 8.26 31.41 -1.24
N PRO A 41 6.97 31.80 -1.14
CA PRO A 41 6.47 32.57 0.00
C PRO A 41 6.43 31.78 1.31
N VAL A 42 6.74 30.48 1.27
CA VAL A 42 6.71 29.53 2.39
C VAL A 42 8.07 28.81 2.50
N LYS A 43 8.39 28.27 3.67
CA LYS A 43 9.63 27.50 3.93
C LYS A 43 9.46 25.98 3.74
N GLU A 44 8.22 25.52 3.73
CA GLU A 44 7.83 24.14 3.47
C GLU A 44 6.54 24.14 2.67
N PHE A 45 6.33 23.11 1.85
CA PHE A 45 5.16 23.03 0.97
C PHE A 45 4.68 21.60 0.84
N LEU A 46 3.37 21.40 0.94
CA LEU A 46 2.69 20.14 0.64
C LEU A 46 1.70 20.42 -0.50
N ILE A 47 1.67 19.56 -1.51
CA ILE A 47 0.67 19.69 -2.59
C ILE A 47 -0.72 19.47 -1.97
N PRO A 48 -1.62 20.47 -2.01
CA PRO A 48 -2.94 20.33 -1.42
C PRO A 48 -3.86 19.50 -2.34
N ALA A 49 -4.70 18.66 -1.73
CA ALA A 49 -5.82 18.04 -2.44
C ALA A 49 -6.86 19.11 -2.78
N ASN A 50 -7.44 19.06 -3.99
CA ASN A 50 -8.43 20.04 -4.48
C ASN A 50 -7.90 21.48 -4.51
N ALA A 51 -6.67 21.66 -4.97
CA ALA A 51 -6.04 22.97 -5.12
C ALA A 51 -6.66 23.80 -6.26
N ASN A 52 -6.61 25.13 -6.11
CA ASN A 52 -6.89 26.06 -7.22
C ASN A 52 -5.91 25.87 -8.39
N THR A 53 -4.66 25.50 -8.09
CA THR A 53 -3.68 25.05 -9.08
C THR A 53 -4.10 23.70 -9.63
N LYS A 54 -4.22 23.59 -10.95
CA LYS A 54 -4.67 22.36 -11.61
C LYS A 54 -3.57 21.35 -11.84
N LEU A 55 -2.33 21.82 -12.06
CA LEU A 55 -1.17 20.98 -12.35
C LEU A 55 0.06 21.41 -11.55
N TYR A 56 0.72 20.44 -10.92
CA TYR A 56 2.02 20.57 -10.29
C TYR A 56 3.06 19.82 -11.12
N ILE A 57 4.10 20.52 -11.56
CA ILE A 57 5.24 19.93 -12.28
C ILE A 57 6.39 19.80 -11.28
N ILE A 58 6.71 18.57 -10.89
CA ILE A 58 7.91 18.27 -10.12
C ILE A 58 9.03 17.99 -11.11
N ASN A 59 9.93 18.95 -11.28
CA ASN A 59 11.09 18.84 -12.16
C ASN A 59 12.30 18.38 -11.38
N PHE A 60 13.02 17.38 -11.88
CA PHE A 60 14.22 16.82 -11.25
C PHE A 60 15.46 17.36 -11.96
N TRP A 61 16.29 18.14 -11.28
CA TRP A 61 17.41 18.86 -11.90
C TRP A 61 18.59 19.00 -10.91
N GLY A 62 19.67 19.65 -11.36
CA GLY A 62 20.77 20.07 -10.50
C GLY A 62 21.49 21.29 -11.07
N THR A 63 22.08 22.12 -10.21
CA THR A 63 22.87 23.29 -10.63
C THR A 63 24.11 22.89 -11.44
N TRP A 64 24.55 21.64 -11.30
CA TRP A 64 25.61 21.00 -12.06
C TRP A 64 25.13 20.38 -13.39
N CYS A 65 23.81 20.27 -13.60
CA CYS A 65 23.23 19.73 -14.83
C CYS A 65 23.13 20.80 -15.91
N SER A 66 24.19 20.93 -16.72
CA SER A 66 24.23 21.86 -17.86
C SER A 66 23.00 21.81 -18.79
N PRO A 67 22.49 20.63 -19.21
CA PRO A 67 21.31 20.59 -20.08
C PRO A 67 20.01 20.97 -19.36
N CYS A 68 19.91 20.80 -18.04
CA CYS A 68 18.72 21.16 -17.26
C CYS A 68 18.55 22.69 -17.09
N ILE A 69 19.65 23.44 -17.03
CA ILE A 69 19.63 24.89 -16.80
C ILE A 69 18.73 25.65 -17.81
N PRO A 70 18.86 25.45 -19.15
CA PRO A 70 17.94 26.09 -20.10
C PRO A 70 16.50 25.55 -20.03
N GLU A 71 16.29 24.32 -19.59
CA GLU A 71 14.94 23.75 -19.39
C GLU A 71 14.19 24.46 -18.26
N MET A 72 14.89 24.82 -17.18
CA MET A 72 14.30 25.62 -16.10
C MET A 72 13.79 26.97 -16.59
N ASP A 73 14.50 27.64 -17.49
CA ASP A 73 14.06 28.92 -18.05
C ASP A 73 12.76 28.74 -18.87
N LYS A 74 12.66 27.63 -19.61
CA LYS A 74 11.42 27.26 -20.34
C LYS A 74 10.27 26.99 -19.37
N LEU A 75 10.50 26.21 -18.31
CA LEU A 75 9.50 25.94 -17.27
C LEU A 75 9.07 27.22 -16.54
N ALA A 76 10.00 28.14 -16.27
CA ALA A 76 9.69 29.41 -15.64
C ALA A 76 8.76 30.26 -16.53
N LYS A 77 9.04 30.35 -17.83
CA LYS A 77 8.17 31.02 -18.81
C LYS A 77 6.80 30.35 -18.88
N LEU A 78 6.76 29.02 -18.96
CA LEU A 78 5.51 28.25 -18.99
C LEU A 78 4.66 28.49 -17.73
N GLN A 79 5.28 28.50 -16.55
CA GLN A 79 4.59 28.81 -15.29
C GLN A 79 4.03 30.24 -15.30
N ILE A 80 4.77 31.23 -15.83
CA ILE A 80 4.30 32.61 -15.92
C ILE A 80 3.06 32.70 -16.83
N THR A 81 3.08 32.05 -17.99
CA THR A 81 1.94 32.01 -18.92
C THR A 81 0.71 31.33 -18.31
N ASN A 82 0.91 30.38 -17.39
CA ASN A 82 -0.16 29.56 -16.79
C ASN A 82 -0.26 29.76 -15.27
N GLN A 83 0.01 30.96 -14.75
CA GLN A 83 0.24 31.20 -13.32
C GLN A 83 -0.90 30.76 -12.39
N LYS A 84 -2.15 30.72 -12.89
CA LYS A 84 -3.33 30.25 -12.16
C LYS A 84 -3.42 28.73 -12.09
N ASP A 85 -3.02 28.04 -13.16
CA ASP A 85 -3.27 26.62 -13.34
C ASP A 85 -2.04 25.74 -13.10
N VAL A 86 -0.82 26.29 -13.22
CA VAL A 86 0.43 25.53 -13.17
C VAL A 86 1.36 26.05 -12.07
N ARG A 87 1.89 25.12 -11.27
CA ARG A 87 3.00 25.37 -10.33
C ARG A 87 4.15 24.41 -10.61
N VAL A 88 5.36 24.93 -10.71
CA VAL A 88 6.57 24.14 -10.89
C VAL A 88 7.35 24.12 -9.58
N ILE A 89 7.74 22.92 -9.15
CA ILE A 89 8.63 22.65 -8.03
C ILE A 89 9.87 21.99 -8.60
N ALA A 90 10.97 22.74 -8.67
CA ALA A 90 12.23 22.26 -9.21
C ALA A 90 13.06 21.63 -8.08
N LEU A 91 13.01 20.31 -8.00
CA LEU A 91 13.66 19.48 -7.00
C LEU A 91 15.09 19.14 -7.42
N SER A 92 16.06 19.41 -6.55
CA SER A 92 17.47 19.12 -6.78
C SER A 92 18.12 18.43 -5.59
N ASP A 93 19.14 17.65 -5.85
CA ASP A 93 20.05 17.06 -4.86
C ASP A 93 21.03 18.05 -4.24
N ASP A 94 21.10 19.27 -4.76
CA ASP A 94 21.95 20.33 -4.22
C ASP A 94 21.49 20.78 -2.83
N SER A 95 22.46 21.16 -1.99
CA SER A 95 22.17 21.71 -0.66
C SER A 95 21.39 23.04 -0.76
N PRO A 96 20.60 23.40 0.27
CA PRO A 96 19.87 24.66 0.30
C PRO A 96 20.75 25.90 0.08
N GLU A 97 21.97 25.89 0.61
CA GLU A 97 22.96 26.97 0.45
C GLU A 97 23.42 27.10 -0.99
N ARG A 98 23.63 25.97 -1.66
CA ARG A 98 24.02 25.93 -3.07
C ARG A 98 22.90 26.44 -3.97
N LEU A 99 21.65 26.05 -3.72
CA LEU A 99 20.48 26.56 -4.42
C LEU A 99 20.31 28.08 -4.23
N LYS A 100 20.51 28.60 -3.01
CA LYS A 100 20.51 30.05 -2.75
C LYS A 100 21.60 30.78 -3.54
N LYS A 101 22.83 30.27 -3.54
CA LYS A 101 23.94 30.84 -4.33
C LYS A 101 23.65 30.81 -5.83
N TYR A 102 23.04 29.74 -6.32
CA TYR A 102 22.60 29.64 -7.71
C TYR A 102 21.57 30.71 -8.05
N LEU A 103 20.55 30.91 -7.22
CA LEU A 103 19.51 31.91 -7.46
C LEU A 103 20.03 33.35 -7.50
N ILE A 104 21.09 33.67 -6.74
CA ILE A 104 21.76 34.99 -6.82
C ILE A 104 22.36 35.20 -8.21
N LYS A 105 22.98 34.17 -8.79
CA LYS A 105 23.62 34.24 -10.10
C LYS A 105 22.63 34.12 -11.25
N LYS A 106 21.59 33.31 -11.09
CA LYS A 106 20.55 33.04 -12.08
C LYS A 106 19.18 33.10 -11.42
N PRO A 107 18.59 34.31 -11.31
CA PRO A 107 17.27 34.49 -10.74
C PRO A 107 16.21 33.70 -11.53
N SER A 108 15.27 33.10 -10.81
CA SER A 108 14.15 32.35 -11.39
C SER A 108 12.86 32.66 -10.65
N LYS A 109 11.71 32.35 -11.25
CA LYS A 109 10.39 32.37 -10.58
C LYS A 109 9.93 30.99 -10.12
N LEU A 110 10.75 29.97 -10.37
CA LEU A 110 10.49 28.60 -9.93
C LEU A 110 10.74 28.46 -8.43
N TRP A 111 9.93 27.64 -7.77
CA TRP A 111 10.21 27.21 -6.42
C TRP A 111 11.27 26.11 -6.47
N LEU A 112 12.33 26.24 -5.67
CA LEU A 112 13.40 25.26 -5.61
C LEU A 112 13.27 24.45 -4.33
N ALA A 113 13.35 23.13 -4.42
CA ALA A 113 13.35 22.24 -3.26
C ALA A 113 14.64 21.41 -3.25
N SER A 114 15.14 21.12 -2.05
CA SER A 114 16.35 20.30 -1.85
C SER A 114 15.95 18.89 -1.39
N ASP A 115 16.44 17.86 -2.10
CA ASP A 115 16.36 16.45 -1.77
C ASP A 115 17.75 15.82 -1.93
N THR A 116 18.64 16.15 -1.00
CA THR A 116 20.04 15.66 -0.98
C THR A 116 20.14 14.12 -0.87
N SER A 117 19.06 13.44 -0.50
CA SER A 117 18.98 11.98 -0.39
C SER A 117 18.63 11.28 -1.71
N PHE A 118 18.23 12.05 -2.73
CA PHE A 118 17.62 11.55 -3.97
C PHE A 118 16.36 10.70 -3.72
N PHE A 119 15.65 10.91 -2.62
CA PHE A 119 14.52 10.08 -2.23
C PHE A 119 13.43 10.08 -3.30
N LEU A 120 12.94 11.25 -3.72
CA LEU A 120 11.86 11.36 -4.70
C LEU A 120 12.35 10.94 -6.09
N TYR A 121 13.58 11.30 -6.45
CA TYR A 121 14.18 10.89 -7.71
C TYR A 121 14.20 9.37 -7.86
N LYS A 122 14.67 8.66 -6.82
CA LYS A 122 14.64 7.19 -6.73
C LYS A 122 13.21 6.68 -6.67
N ALA A 123 12.33 7.38 -5.95
CA ALA A 123 10.92 7.02 -5.86
C ALA A 123 10.23 7.07 -7.22
N PHE A 124 10.62 7.91 -8.17
CA PHE A 124 10.10 7.88 -9.55
C PHE A 124 10.87 6.92 -10.48
N GLY A 125 11.98 6.34 -10.02
CA GLY A 125 12.83 5.44 -10.82
C GLY A 125 13.45 6.08 -12.05
N PHE A 126 13.62 7.41 -12.05
CA PHE A 126 14.22 8.12 -13.18
C PHE A 126 15.68 7.73 -13.40
N SER A 127 16.06 7.62 -14.67
CA SER A 127 17.41 7.21 -15.06
C SER A 127 18.44 8.33 -15.01
N TYR A 128 18.00 9.58 -15.16
CA TYR A 128 18.82 10.80 -15.07
C TYR A 128 17.95 12.02 -14.71
N VAL A 129 18.59 13.09 -14.22
CA VAL A 129 17.98 14.43 -14.04
C VAL A 129 17.67 15.10 -15.38
N GLY A 130 16.68 15.97 -15.46
CA GLY A 130 16.08 16.45 -16.72
C GLY A 130 14.75 15.77 -17.03
N GLN A 131 14.18 15.05 -16.06
CA GLN A 131 12.86 14.44 -16.15
C GLN A 131 11.88 15.14 -15.20
N SER A 132 10.59 15.05 -15.48
CA SER A 132 9.55 15.71 -14.72
C SER A 132 8.34 14.78 -14.51
N ALA A 133 7.77 14.87 -13.31
CA ALA A 133 6.48 14.28 -12.98
C ALA A 133 5.41 15.37 -12.94
N ILE A 134 4.26 15.13 -13.56
CA ILE A 134 3.13 16.06 -13.55
C ILE A 134 1.99 15.46 -12.73
N ILE A 135 1.53 16.21 -11.74
CA ILE A 135 0.52 15.81 -10.77
C ILE A 135 -0.69 16.73 -10.91
N ASN A 136 -1.90 16.19 -11.00
CA ASN A 136 -3.12 16.98 -11.09
C ASN A 136 -3.67 17.40 -9.70
N SER A 137 -4.71 18.24 -9.68
CA SER A 137 -5.38 18.68 -8.45
C SER A 137 -6.05 17.55 -7.64
N LYS A 138 -6.22 16.37 -8.23
CA LYS A 138 -6.68 15.12 -7.57
C LYS A 138 -5.52 14.29 -7.00
N HIS A 139 -4.31 14.85 -6.96
CA HIS A 139 -3.09 14.21 -6.48
C HIS A 139 -2.62 13.02 -7.34
N GLN A 140 -3.15 12.84 -8.55
CA GLN A 140 -2.75 11.76 -9.44
C GLN A 140 -1.56 12.18 -10.30
N ILE A 141 -0.61 11.27 -10.49
CA ILE A 141 0.48 11.42 -11.47
C ILE A 141 -0.12 11.22 -12.86
N VAL A 142 -0.25 12.29 -13.63
CA VAL A 142 -0.86 12.28 -14.97
C VAL A 142 0.14 12.13 -16.10
N ALA A 143 1.42 12.44 -15.86
CA ALA A 143 2.48 12.26 -16.84
C ALA A 143 3.86 12.12 -16.18
N LEU A 144 4.70 11.25 -16.77
CA LEU A 144 6.14 11.20 -16.53
C LEU A 144 6.84 11.43 -17.86
N VAL A 145 7.62 12.51 -17.97
CA VAL A 145 8.17 12.98 -19.25
C VAL A 145 9.60 13.51 -19.10
N LYS A 146 10.34 13.57 -20.22
CA LYS A 146 11.53 14.41 -20.31
C LYS A 146 11.10 15.88 -20.25
N THR A 147 11.89 16.70 -19.57
CA THR A 147 11.50 18.09 -19.26
C THR A 147 11.47 18.95 -20.52
N ASP A 148 12.36 18.71 -21.47
CA ASP A 148 12.39 19.36 -22.78
C ASP A 148 11.13 19.14 -23.62
N TYR A 149 10.33 18.10 -23.34
CA TYR A 149 9.05 17.82 -24.01
C TYR A 149 7.87 18.60 -23.43
N ILE A 150 8.04 19.24 -22.26
CA ILE A 150 6.97 20.03 -21.64
C ILE A 150 6.82 21.34 -22.42
N ASN A 151 5.63 21.55 -23.00
CA ASN A 151 5.27 22.74 -23.76
C ASN A 151 3.81 23.12 -23.51
N GLN A 152 3.39 24.28 -24.03
CA GLN A 152 2.03 24.80 -23.83
C GLN A 152 0.95 23.82 -24.30
N LYS A 153 1.15 23.16 -25.45
CA LYS A 153 0.19 22.18 -25.97
C LYS A 153 -0.03 21.02 -24.99
N MET A 154 1.04 20.50 -24.38
CA MET A 154 0.92 19.44 -23.37
C MET A 154 0.14 19.92 -22.15
N ILE A 155 0.38 21.15 -21.69
CA ILE A 155 -0.37 21.75 -20.58
C ILE A 155 -1.85 21.86 -20.95
N ASP A 156 -2.18 22.41 -22.12
CA ASP A 156 -3.56 22.56 -22.57
C ASP A 156 -4.29 21.21 -22.67
N ASP A 157 -3.61 20.18 -23.19
CA ASP A 157 -4.16 18.84 -23.30
C ASP A 157 -4.41 18.22 -21.90
N LEU A 158 -3.46 18.37 -20.96
CA LEU A 158 -3.63 17.89 -19.59
C LEU A 158 -4.74 18.64 -18.83
N LEU A 159 -4.88 19.96 -19.04
CA LEU A 159 -5.94 20.77 -18.44
C LEU A 159 -7.34 20.39 -18.95
N LYS A 160 -7.44 19.87 -20.18
CA LYS A 160 -8.67 19.29 -20.74
C LYS A 160 -8.93 17.85 -20.27
N GLY A 161 -8.01 17.24 -19.54
CA GLY A 161 -8.11 15.85 -19.07
C GLY A 161 -7.68 14.81 -20.11
N ASN A 162 -7.03 15.23 -21.21
CA ASN A 162 -6.52 14.30 -22.21
C ASN A 162 -5.35 13.50 -21.65
N LYS A 163 -5.27 12.21 -22.01
CA LYS A 163 -4.13 11.35 -21.65
C LYS A 163 -2.93 11.71 -22.53
N ILE A 164 -1.77 11.88 -21.91
CA ILE A 164 -0.49 12.07 -22.60
C ILE A 164 0.35 10.79 -22.51
N ARG A 165 1.02 10.44 -23.60
CA ARG A 165 1.98 9.32 -23.61
C ARG A 165 3.16 9.67 -22.69
N SER A 166 3.41 8.83 -21.70
CA SER A 166 4.60 8.96 -20.85
C SER A 166 5.86 8.67 -21.68
N GLY A 167 6.85 9.54 -21.56
CA GLY A 167 8.11 9.48 -22.30
C GLY A 167 9.35 9.50 -21.40
N ALA A 168 9.18 9.41 -20.08
CA ALA A 168 10.27 9.30 -19.11
C ALA A 168 11.02 7.97 -19.26
N GLU A 169 12.32 8.00 -19.00
CA GLU A 169 13.18 6.82 -19.03
C GLU A 169 13.34 6.27 -17.60
N ILE A 170 12.69 5.14 -17.33
CA ILE A 170 12.62 4.50 -16.00
C ILE A 170 13.47 3.22 -15.98
N LYS A 171 14.36 3.10 -15.00
CA LYS A 171 15.12 1.86 -14.72
C LYS A 171 14.50 1.14 -13.53
N GLU A 172 13.44 0.35 -13.76
CA GLU A 172 12.83 -0.45 -12.69
C GLU A 172 13.73 -1.66 -12.36
N GLN A 173 14.45 -1.58 -11.24
CA GLN A 173 15.25 -2.69 -10.72
C GLN A 173 14.36 -3.69 -9.96
N ALA A 174 14.66 -4.98 -10.07
CA ALA A 174 13.99 -6.00 -9.27
C ALA A 174 14.38 -5.86 -7.80
N VAL A 175 13.39 -5.87 -6.90
CA VAL A 175 13.65 -5.89 -5.45
C VAL A 175 14.03 -7.32 -5.08
N THR A 176 15.32 -7.60 -4.91
CA THR A 176 15.84 -8.96 -4.67
C THR A 176 16.56 -9.13 -3.34
N SER A 177 16.65 -8.08 -2.52
CA SER A 177 17.46 -8.11 -1.28
C SER A 177 16.69 -8.74 -0.10
N GLY A 178 17.41 -9.47 0.77
CA GLY A 178 16.88 -10.04 2.03
C GLY A 178 16.60 -9.02 3.16
N LYS A 179 16.45 -7.73 2.83
CA LYS A 179 16.07 -6.66 3.77
C LYS A 179 14.57 -6.38 3.69
N ASP A 180 14.05 -5.59 4.63
CA ASP A 180 12.65 -5.15 4.61
C ASP A 180 12.35 -4.38 3.31
N ILE A 181 11.48 -4.92 2.47
CA ILE A 181 11.20 -4.39 1.14
C ILE A 181 10.45 -3.04 1.14
N PHE A 182 9.91 -2.64 2.30
CA PHE A 182 9.28 -1.33 2.50
C PHE A 182 10.19 -0.35 3.26
N GLY A 183 11.42 -0.76 3.59
CA GLY A 183 12.37 0.10 4.29
C GLY A 183 12.00 0.40 5.74
N VAL A 184 11.16 -0.43 6.35
CA VAL A 184 10.74 -0.25 7.75
C VAL A 184 11.74 -0.94 8.68
N ASP A 185 12.32 -0.15 9.59
CA ASP A 185 13.24 -0.61 10.63
C ASP A 185 12.67 -0.36 12.04
N SER A 186 13.30 -0.99 13.05
CA SER A 186 12.77 -1.02 14.42
C SER A 186 12.77 0.34 15.13
N THR A 187 13.40 1.36 14.56
CA THR A 187 13.40 2.72 15.11
C THR A 187 12.17 3.52 14.68
N GLN A 188 11.46 3.07 13.65
CA GLN A 188 10.24 3.71 13.16
C GLN A 188 9.07 3.38 14.09
N SER A 189 8.36 4.42 14.57
CA SER A 189 7.17 4.27 15.41
C SER A 189 5.90 4.04 14.60
N GLU A 190 5.83 4.62 13.39
CA GLU A 190 4.75 4.46 12.42
C GLU A 190 5.30 4.63 10.99
N SER A 191 4.65 4.01 10.01
CA SER A 191 4.98 4.14 8.59
C SER A 191 3.77 3.76 7.74
N PHE A 192 3.63 4.38 6.58
CA PHE A 192 2.59 4.05 5.62
C PHE A 192 3.12 4.19 4.20
N THR A 193 3.02 3.12 3.42
CA THR A 193 3.41 3.09 2.01
C THR A 193 2.31 2.43 1.19
N ILE A 194 1.98 3.01 0.05
CA ILE A 194 1.21 2.35 -1.00
C ILE A 194 1.83 2.65 -2.36
N ARG A 195 1.87 1.64 -3.23
CA ARG A 195 2.53 1.70 -4.53
C ARG A 195 1.96 0.63 -5.46
N GLY A 196 2.26 0.75 -6.77
CA GLY A 196 1.97 -0.31 -7.73
C GLY A 196 2.90 -1.53 -7.61
N TYR A 197 2.72 -2.47 -8.53
CA TYR A 197 3.46 -3.74 -8.61
C TYR A 197 4.99 -3.62 -8.45
N MET A 198 5.56 -4.45 -7.58
CA MET A 198 7.00 -4.63 -7.34
C MET A 198 7.55 -5.81 -8.13
N LYS A 199 8.38 -5.53 -9.14
CA LYS A 199 9.06 -6.57 -9.93
C LYS A 199 10.00 -7.41 -9.05
N GLY A 200 9.94 -8.73 -9.21
CA GLY A 200 10.78 -9.69 -8.48
C GLY A 200 10.17 -10.17 -7.15
N GLN A 201 9.03 -9.62 -6.74
CA GLN A 201 8.31 -10.05 -5.55
C GLN A 201 7.08 -10.89 -5.90
N GLN A 202 6.73 -11.84 -5.03
CA GLN A 202 5.54 -12.67 -5.18
C GLN A 202 4.32 -11.99 -4.54
N SER A 203 3.13 -12.40 -4.98
CA SER A 203 1.87 -11.97 -4.36
C SER A 203 1.74 -12.57 -2.97
N MET A 204 1.68 -11.72 -1.95
CA MET A 204 1.63 -12.16 -0.55
C MET A 204 1.00 -11.11 0.36
N GLY A 205 0.26 -11.56 1.38
CA GLY A 205 -0.10 -10.78 2.56
C GLY A 205 0.67 -11.26 3.78
N ARG A 206 1.07 -10.34 4.65
CA ARG A 206 1.82 -10.64 5.87
C ARG A 206 1.27 -9.86 7.06
N HIS A 207 0.86 -10.59 8.08
CA HIS A 207 0.58 -10.05 9.41
C HIS A 207 1.78 -10.31 10.33
N TYR A 208 2.19 -9.30 11.07
CA TYR A 208 3.36 -9.41 11.93
C TYR A 208 2.92 -9.84 13.33
N ILE A 209 3.20 -11.08 13.70
CA ILE A 209 2.80 -11.66 15.00
C ILE A 209 3.93 -11.72 16.03
N ASN A 210 5.13 -11.30 15.65
CA ASN A 210 6.34 -11.33 16.47
C ASN A 210 6.92 -9.92 16.64
N ALA A 211 7.75 -9.74 17.66
CA ALA A 211 8.51 -8.51 17.85
C ALA A 211 9.41 -8.23 16.62
N PRO A 212 9.71 -6.94 16.31
CA PRO A 212 9.28 -5.74 17.03
C PRO A 212 7.87 -5.24 16.67
N TYR A 213 7.21 -5.82 15.66
CA TYR A 213 5.97 -5.26 15.08
C TYR A 213 4.68 -6.03 15.44
N ASN A 214 4.70 -6.81 16.52
CA ASN A 214 3.61 -7.72 16.89
C ASN A 214 2.23 -7.01 16.94
N GLY A 215 1.38 -7.36 15.99
CA GLY A 215 0.01 -6.85 15.78
C GLY A 215 -0.07 -5.38 15.36
N ARG A 216 1.06 -4.75 15.04
CA ARG A 216 1.15 -3.32 14.69
C ARG A 216 1.48 -3.07 13.22
N ARG A 217 1.88 -4.11 12.50
CA ARG A 217 2.24 -3.99 11.10
C ARG A 217 1.49 -5.01 10.25
N ILE A 218 1.08 -4.55 9.08
CA ILE A 218 0.51 -5.37 8.03
C ILE A 218 1.06 -4.94 6.68
N SER A 219 1.39 -5.93 5.85
CA SER A 219 1.92 -5.69 4.53
C SER A 219 1.22 -6.57 3.49
N TYR A 220 1.04 -6.01 2.31
CA TYR A 220 0.57 -6.70 1.12
C TYR A 220 1.50 -6.37 -0.03
N ILE A 221 1.83 -7.38 -0.83
CA ILE A 221 2.81 -7.28 -1.92
C ILE A 221 2.15 -7.87 -3.15
N ASN A 222 2.08 -7.11 -4.24
CA ASN A 222 1.54 -7.53 -5.53
C ASN A 222 0.15 -8.20 -5.40
N VAL A 223 -0.75 -7.63 -4.62
CA VAL A 223 -2.12 -8.15 -4.45
C VAL A 223 -3.14 -7.19 -5.05
N CYS A 224 -4.34 -7.71 -5.32
CA CYS A 224 -5.47 -6.89 -5.70
C CYS A 224 -6.01 -6.05 -4.54
N ALA A 225 -6.75 -4.98 -4.89
CA ALA A 225 -7.50 -4.19 -3.91
C ALA A 225 -8.46 -5.06 -3.09
N THR A 226 -9.04 -6.09 -3.71
CA THR A 226 -9.92 -7.07 -3.06
C THR A 226 -9.29 -7.66 -1.80
N ASN A 227 -8.03 -8.10 -1.85
CA ASN A 227 -7.37 -8.73 -0.70
C ASN A 227 -7.21 -7.77 0.48
N MET A 228 -6.81 -6.52 0.21
CA MET A 228 -6.61 -5.51 1.24
C MET A 228 -7.93 -5.05 1.86
N TYR A 229 -8.95 -4.82 1.04
CA TYR A 229 -10.26 -4.40 1.54
C TYR A 229 -10.97 -5.51 2.30
N LYS A 230 -10.88 -6.78 1.86
CA LYS A 230 -11.40 -7.92 2.63
C LYS A 230 -10.87 -7.94 4.05
N ASP A 231 -9.55 -7.81 4.23
CA ASP A 231 -8.97 -7.82 5.58
C ASP A 231 -9.32 -6.56 6.38
N ALA A 232 -9.30 -5.38 5.75
CA ALA A 232 -9.65 -4.12 6.41
C ALA A 232 -11.11 -4.03 6.88
N PHE A 233 -12.01 -4.82 6.27
CA PHE A 233 -13.43 -4.91 6.61
C PHE A 233 -13.81 -6.21 7.31
N ASP A 234 -12.84 -7.07 7.66
CA ASP A 234 -13.07 -8.38 8.30
C ASP A 234 -13.99 -9.33 7.48
N ILE A 235 -13.90 -9.25 6.15
CA ILE A 235 -14.66 -10.09 5.22
C ILE A 235 -13.79 -11.25 4.74
N VAL A 236 -14.10 -12.46 5.20
CA VAL A 236 -13.27 -13.64 4.89
C VAL A 236 -13.71 -14.32 3.60
N SER A 237 -15.01 -14.56 3.41
CA SER A 237 -15.48 -15.30 2.24
C SER A 237 -15.52 -14.41 0.99
N SER A 238 -15.02 -14.92 -0.14
CA SER A 238 -15.20 -14.24 -1.43
C SER A 238 -16.66 -14.25 -1.91
N LYS A 239 -17.53 -15.04 -1.26
CA LYS A 239 -18.98 -15.05 -1.49
C LYS A 239 -19.69 -13.86 -0.86
N GLN A 240 -19.00 -13.08 -0.02
CA GLN A 240 -19.49 -11.84 0.58
C GLN A 240 -19.07 -10.60 -0.22
N ILE A 241 -18.81 -10.73 -1.53
CA ILE A 241 -18.33 -9.64 -2.39
C ILE A 241 -19.36 -9.32 -3.45
N ILE A 242 -19.61 -8.03 -3.65
CA ILE A 242 -20.45 -7.49 -4.72
C ILE A 242 -19.62 -6.47 -5.50
N TYR A 243 -19.69 -6.51 -6.82
CA TYR A 243 -19.03 -5.55 -7.69
C TYR A 243 -20.09 -4.67 -8.39
N GLU A 244 -20.08 -3.36 -8.14
CA GLU A 244 -20.86 -2.37 -8.90
C GLU A 244 -20.09 -1.82 -10.11
N ILE A 245 -18.88 -2.33 -10.30
CA ILE A 245 -17.96 -2.04 -11.40
C ILE A 245 -17.45 -3.38 -11.93
N GLU A 246 -16.75 -3.40 -13.06
CA GLU A 246 -16.18 -4.65 -13.57
C GLU A 246 -15.18 -5.25 -12.57
N GLU A 247 -15.30 -6.56 -12.30
CA GLU A 247 -14.45 -7.27 -11.34
C GLU A 247 -12.95 -7.12 -11.67
N LYS A 248 -12.58 -7.17 -12.96
CA LYS A 248 -11.19 -6.98 -13.41
C LYS A 248 -10.62 -5.60 -13.11
N GLN A 249 -11.46 -4.60 -12.86
CA GLN A 249 -10.99 -3.28 -12.41
C GLN A 249 -10.62 -3.27 -10.92
N VAL A 250 -11.11 -4.24 -10.15
CA VAL A 250 -10.80 -4.42 -8.73
C VAL A 250 -9.68 -5.43 -8.53
N CYS A 251 -9.69 -6.51 -9.31
CA CYS A 251 -8.67 -7.55 -9.25
C CYS A 251 -8.43 -8.21 -10.61
N ASP A 252 -7.21 -8.06 -11.14
CA ASP A 252 -6.75 -8.74 -12.34
C ASP A 252 -5.25 -9.07 -12.20
N TYR A 253 -4.95 -10.29 -11.73
CA TYR A 253 -3.56 -10.73 -11.54
C TYR A 253 -2.76 -10.82 -12.84
N ASP A 254 -3.41 -10.93 -14.00
CA ASP A 254 -2.74 -10.92 -15.30
C ASP A 254 -2.29 -9.50 -15.69
N ASN A 255 -2.99 -8.49 -15.16
CA ASN A 255 -2.67 -7.08 -15.33
C ASN A 255 -1.93 -6.52 -14.12
N LYS A 256 -0.59 -6.44 -14.21
CA LYS A 256 0.28 -5.86 -13.16
C LYS A 256 -0.09 -4.43 -12.74
N ASN A 257 -0.79 -3.66 -13.58
CA ASN A 257 -1.25 -2.31 -13.21
C ASN A 257 -2.45 -2.32 -12.26
N SER A 258 -3.10 -3.47 -12.04
CA SER A 258 -4.18 -3.65 -11.08
C SER A 258 -3.67 -4.08 -9.69
N LEU A 259 -2.37 -4.38 -9.57
CA LEU A 259 -1.75 -4.91 -8.37
C LEU A 259 -1.06 -3.82 -7.55
N TYR A 260 -1.21 -3.92 -6.24
CA TYR A 260 -0.71 -2.96 -5.27
C TYR A 260 0.25 -3.63 -4.29
N CYS A 261 1.21 -2.86 -3.82
CA CYS A 261 1.91 -3.14 -2.57
C CYS A 261 1.53 -2.08 -1.54
N PHE A 262 1.23 -2.51 -0.33
CA PHE A 262 0.76 -1.71 0.77
C PHE A 262 1.52 -2.12 2.02
N ASP A 263 1.99 -1.17 2.81
CA ASP A 263 2.57 -1.39 4.12
C ASP A 263 2.04 -0.36 5.10
N LEU A 264 1.62 -0.82 6.27
CA LEU A 264 1.17 0.02 7.35
C LEU A 264 1.79 -0.49 8.65
N LEU A 265 2.58 0.37 9.28
CA LEU A 265 3.03 0.27 10.66
C LEU A 265 2.33 1.36 11.47
N VAL A 266 1.62 0.98 12.53
CA VAL A 266 0.99 1.94 13.45
C VAL A 266 1.78 2.09 14.73
N LYS A 267 1.52 3.19 15.46
CA LYS A 267 2.11 3.43 16.79
C LYS A 267 1.76 2.32 17.78
N PRO A 268 2.57 2.07 18.83
CA PRO A 268 2.27 1.07 19.85
C PRO A 268 0.85 1.16 20.40
N GLU A 269 0.41 2.36 20.74
CA GLU A 269 -0.91 2.68 21.29
C GLU A 269 -2.06 2.52 20.29
N GLN A 270 -1.76 2.35 19.00
CA GLN A 270 -2.75 2.20 17.93
C GLN A 270 -2.92 0.74 17.46
N LYS A 271 -2.26 -0.22 18.11
CA LYS A 271 -2.27 -1.64 17.75
C LYS A 271 -3.69 -2.17 17.47
N ASP A 272 -4.62 -1.92 18.39
CA ASP A 272 -6.00 -2.41 18.29
C ASP A 272 -6.82 -1.66 17.22
N SER A 273 -6.31 -0.52 16.74
CA SER A 273 -6.89 0.27 15.66
C SER A 273 -6.27 -0.02 14.29
N LEU A 274 -5.33 -0.96 14.16
CA LEU A 274 -4.59 -1.22 12.92
C LEU A 274 -5.52 -1.39 11.70
N LYS A 275 -6.54 -2.26 11.79
CA LYS A 275 -7.49 -2.49 10.69
C LYS A 275 -8.36 -1.26 10.38
N SER A 276 -8.82 -0.56 11.41
CA SER A 276 -9.59 0.69 11.24
C SER A 276 -8.77 1.79 10.55
N ILE A 277 -7.48 1.91 10.90
CA ILE A 277 -6.54 2.83 10.25
C ILE A 277 -6.29 2.37 8.80
N MET A 278 -6.05 1.07 8.57
CA MET A 278 -5.90 0.50 7.23
C MET A 278 -7.09 0.83 6.34
N LYS A 279 -8.32 0.58 6.80
CA LYS A 279 -9.57 0.92 6.10
C LYS A 279 -9.59 2.39 5.70
N LYS A 280 -9.34 3.31 6.64
CA LYS A 280 -9.30 4.77 6.36
C LYS A 280 -8.23 5.12 5.31
N LYS A 281 -7.04 4.52 5.40
CA LYS A 281 -5.95 4.75 4.43
C LYS A 281 -6.33 4.25 3.04
N LEU A 282 -6.79 3.01 2.91
CA LEU A 282 -7.21 2.44 1.61
C LEU A 282 -8.29 3.31 0.94
N LEU A 283 -9.34 3.67 1.69
CA LEU A 283 -10.43 4.50 1.17
C LEU A 283 -9.98 5.89 0.77
N ALA A 284 -8.93 6.44 1.38
CA ALA A 284 -8.38 7.74 1.00
C ALA A 284 -7.55 7.64 -0.29
N VAL A 285 -6.76 6.58 -0.47
CA VAL A 285 -5.69 6.55 -1.49
C VAL A 285 -6.02 5.71 -2.72
N LEU A 286 -6.83 4.66 -2.62
CA LEU A 286 -7.10 3.79 -3.76
C LEU A 286 -8.18 4.39 -4.67
N PRO A 287 -8.05 4.28 -6.00
CA PRO A 287 -9.10 4.71 -6.93
C PRO A 287 -10.36 3.84 -6.82
N ILE A 288 -10.20 2.55 -6.50
CA ILE A 288 -11.30 1.66 -6.18
C ILE A 288 -11.69 1.86 -4.72
N LYS A 289 -12.96 2.12 -4.47
CA LYS A 289 -13.54 2.29 -3.14
C LYS A 289 -14.30 1.03 -2.73
N ALA A 290 -14.48 0.87 -1.43
CA ALA A 290 -15.26 -0.22 -0.87
C ALA A 290 -16.14 0.27 0.28
N ARG A 291 -17.31 -0.34 0.42
CA ARG A 291 -18.22 -0.13 1.55
C ARG A 291 -18.85 -1.46 1.96
N THR A 292 -19.46 -1.50 3.13
CA THR A 292 -20.24 -2.66 3.58
C THR A 292 -21.72 -2.33 3.61
N GLU A 293 -22.54 -3.32 3.29
CA GLU A 293 -23.99 -3.27 3.42
C GLU A 293 -24.48 -4.61 3.96
N GLN A 294 -25.39 -4.59 4.95
CA GLN A 294 -25.99 -5.81 5.44
C GLN A 294 -27.01 -6.34 4.45
N LYS A 295 -26.82 -7.58 3.98
CA LYS A 295 -27.78 -8.26 3.11
C LYS A 295 -28.15 -9.62 3.67
N LEU A 296 -29.41 -9.98 3.50
CA LEU A 296 -29.89 -11.34 3.77
C LEU A 296 -29.37 -12.23 2.65
N ILE A 297 -28.49 -13.18 2.99
CA ILE A 297 -27.88 -14.10 2.02
C ILE A 297 -27.95 -15.55 2.54
N PRO A 298 -27.93 -16.54 1.63
CA PRO A 298 -27.78 -17.94 2.02
C PRO A 298 -26.40 -18.18 2.64
N VAL A 299 -26.39 -18.92 3.75
CA VAL A 299 -25.19 -19.31 4.51
C VAL A 299 -25.31 -20.77 4.94
N TYR A 300 -24.20 -21.34 5.40
CA TYR A 300 -24.26 -22.46 6.33
C TYR A 300 -24.19 -21.97 7.77
N ILE A 301 -25.05 -22.48 8.63
CA ILE A 301 -24.91 -22.33 10.08
C ILE A 301 -24.18 -23.55 10.64
N LEU A 302 -23.08 -23.31 11.36
CA LEU A 302 -22.33 -24.32 12.09
C LEU A 302 -23.05 -24.58 13.41
N LYS A 303 -23.51 -25.82 13.60
CA LYS A 303 -24.17 -26.28 14.82
C LYS A 303 -23.34 -27.37 15.50
N CYS A 304 -23.44 -27.44 16.82
CA CYS A 304 -22.87 -28.53 17.59
C CYS A 304 -23.94 -29.61 17.78
N SER A 305 -23.68 -30.81 17.26
CA SER A 305 -24.54 -31.98 17.47
C SER A 305 -24.09 -32.80 18.68
N ASP A 306 -22.80 -32.78 19.01
CA ASP A 306 -22.24 -33.49 20.16
C ASP A 306 -20.96 -32.77 20.65
N SER A 307 -21.09 -31.97 21.70
CA SER A 307 -19.96 -31.21 22.25
C SER A 307 -18.92 -32.08 22.95
N THR A 308 -19.25 -33.35 23.28
CA THR A 308 -18.32 -34.24 24.00
C THR A 308 -17.16 -34.70 23.13
N LYS A 309 -17.31 -34.62 21.81
CA LYS A 309 -16.27 -34.94 20.82
C LYS A 309 -15.26 -33.81 20.62
N LEU A 310 -15.51 -32.64 21.20
CA LEU A 310 -14.65 -31.48 21.07
C LEU A 310 -13.67 -31.40 22.23
N ASN A 311 -12.38 -31.32 21.90
CA ASN A 311 -11.33 -31.19 22.89
C ASN A 311 -11.20 -29.72 23.31
N LYS A 312 -11.57 -29.41 24.55
CA LYS A 312 -11.35 -28.08 25.13
C LYS A 312 -9.85 -27.81 25.20
N SER A 313 -9.44 -26.62 24.77
CA SER A 313 -8.04 -26.23 24.83
C SER A 313 -7.67 -25.73 26.22
N THR A 314 -6.49 -26.11 26.70
CA THR A 314 -5.85 -25.50 27.87
C THR A 314 -4.94 -24.33 27.50
N ASN A 315 -4.73 -24.10 26.21
CA ASN A 315 -3.91 -23.00 25.70
C ASN A 315 -4.75 -21.71 25.60
N GLU A 316 -4.11 -20.58 25.89
CA GLU A 316 -4.76 -19.26 25.76
C GLU A 316 -4.58 -18.66 24.37
N LYS A 317 -3.47 -18.98 23.70
CA LYS A 317 -3.08 -18.36 22.43
C LYS A 317 -3.59 -19.17 21.24
N PHE A 318 -4.48 -18.56 20.47
CA PHE A 318 -4.95 -19.12 19.21
C PHE A 318 -3.82 -19.24 18.18
N SER A 319 -3.71 -20.40 17.55
CA SER A 319 -2.89 -20.64 16.36
C SER A 319 -3.60 -21.64 15.46
N TYR A 320 -3.30 -21.59 14.16
CA TYR A 320 -3.82 -22.57 13.23
C TYR A 320 -2.90 -22.77 12.03
N SER A 321 -3.07 -23.91 11.39
CA SER A 321 -2.57 -24.20 10.05
C SER A 321 -3.64 -24.97 9.28
N PHE A 322 -3.56 -24.95 7.95
CA PHE A 322 -4.38 -25.80 7.12
C PHE A 322 -3.55 -26.35 5.96
N SER A 323 -3.95 -27.50 5.47
CA SER A 323 -3.36 -28.15 4.30
C SER A 323 -4.47 -28.85 3.52
N GLY A 324 -4.11 -29.52 2.43
CA GLY A 324 -5.06 -30.39 1.72
C GLY A 324 -5.71 -31.48 2.59
N ARG A 325 -5.13 -31.77 3.76
CA ARG A 325 -5.62 -32.77 4.73
C ARG A 325 -6.61 -32.21 5.76
N GLY A 326 -6.82 -30.90 5.80
CA GLY A 326 -7.70 -30.26 6.78
C GLY A 326 -7.05 -29.13 7.57
N PHE A 327 -7.71 -28.79 8.67
CA PHE A 327 -7.40 -27.73 9.62
C PHE A 327 -6.80 -28.33 10.88
N ASP A 328 -5.76 -27.69 11.41
CA ASP A 328 -5.13 -28.01 12.68
C ASP A 328 -5.00 -26.71 13.47
N GLY A 329 -5.91 -26.51 14.43
CA GLY A 329 -6.00 -25.30 15.24
C GLY A 329 -5.90 -25.60 16.72
N THR A 330 -5.15 -24.75 17.42
CA THR A 330 -5.00 -24.77 18.88
C THR A 330 -5.71 -23.56 19.46
N ALA A 331 -6.46 -23.77 20.56
CA ALA A 331 -7.20 -22.71 21.26
C ALA A 331 -8.15 -21.89 20.34
N ALA A 332 -8.75 -22.54 19.35
CA ALA A 332 -9.67 -21.92 18.40
C ALA A 332 -11.08 -21.76 19.00
N THR A 333 -11.72 -20.62 18.81
CA THR A 333 -13.18 -20.52 19.00
C THR A 333 -13.91 -21.09 17.77
N MET A 334 -15.20 -21.40 17.91
CA MET A 334 -16.01 -21.84 16.75
C MET A 334 -16.16 -20.73 15.71
N LYS A 335 -16.14 -19.47 16.12
CA LYS A 335 -16.03 -18.32 15.23
C LYS A 335 -14.70 -18.30 14.47
N ASP A 336 -13.56 -18.56 15.13
CA ASP A 336 -12.26 -18.65 14.46
C ASP A 336 -12.28 -19.77 13.42
N PHE A 337 -12.77 -20.95 13.79
CA PHE A 337 -12.84 -22.12 12.90
C PHE A 337 -13.76 -21.90 11.69
N SER A 338 -14.98 -21.39 11.92
CA SER A 338 -15.95 -21.13 10.85
C SER A 338 -15.50 -20.04 9.87
N SER A 339 -14.92 -18.95 10.39
CA SER A 339 -14.49 -17.83 9.55
C SER A 339 -13.17 -18.11 8.83
N THR A 340 -12.16 -18.65 9.50
CA THR A 340 -10.80 -18.81 8.92
C THR A 340 -10.67 -20.03 8.02
N TYR A 341 -11.41 -21.11 8.27
CA TYR A 341 -11.32 -22.35 7.50
C TYR A 341 -12.61 -22.63 6.73
N LEU A 342 -13.74 -22.85 7.40
CA LEU A 342 -14.94 -23.36 6.72
C LEU A 342 -15.47 -22.40 5.66
N SER A 343 -15.50 -21.09 5.93
CA SER A 343 -15.94 -20.08 4.96
C SER A 343 -15.07 -19.97 3.70
N ASN A 344 -13.85 -20.53 3.73
CA ASN A 344 -12.95 -20.62 2.58
C ASN A 344 -13.09 -21.95 1.81
N GLU A 345 -13.49 -23.03 2.48
CA GLU A 345 -13.66 -24.35 1.86
C GLU A 345 -15.08 -24.58 1.31
N MET A 346 -16.08 -23.93 1.91
CA MET A 346 -17.49 -24.09 1.55
C MET A 346 -17.92 -23.14 0.42
N ASP A 347 -18.99 -23.51 -0.28
CA ASP A 347 -19.56 -22.72 -1.38
C ASP A 347 -20.40 -21.51 -0.91
N LEU A 348 -20.70 -21.44 0.38
CA LEU A 348 -21.38 -20.34 1.08
C LEU A 348 -20.61 -19.95 2.34
N PRO A 349 -20.76 -18.71 2.84
CA PRO A 349 -20.19 -18.31 4.13
C PRO A 349 -20.71 -19.22 5.26
N VAL A 350 -19.87 -19.43 6.28
CA VAL A 350 -20.22 -20.26 7.45
C VAL A 350 -20.31 -19.39 8.68
N VAL A 351 -21.47 -19.41 9.34
CA VAL A 351 -21.77 -18.65 10.56
C VAL A 351 -21.79 -19.58 11.75
N ASP A 352 -21.04 -19.24 12.80
CA ASP A 352 -21.07 -19.98 14.07
C ASP A 352 -22.39 -19.75 14.81
N GLU A 353 -23.18 -20.82 14.96
CA GLU A 353 -24.37 -20.90 15.82
C GLU A 353 -24.30 -22.12 16.74
N THR A 354 -23.08 -22.53 17.11
CA THR A 354 -22.86 -23.70 17.98
C THR A 354 -23.29 -23.43 19.43
N GLY A 355 -23.35 -22.15 19.82
CA GLY A 355 -23.56 -21.73 21.21
C GLY A 355 -22.34 -21.93 22.13
N LEU A 356 -21.19 -22.35 21.57
CA LEU A 356 -19.98 -22.66 22.33
C LEU A 356 -19.08 -21.42 22.42
N SER A 357 -18.86 -20.93 23.64
CA SER A 357 -17.98 -19.79 23.91
C SER A 357 -16.54 -20.18 24.29
N GLN A 358 -16.29 -21.46 24.55
CA GLN A 358 -14.96 -21.95 24.92
C GLN A 358 -14.01 -22.04 23.71
N ARG A 359 -12.73 -22.21 24.01
CA ARG A 359 -11.69 -22.52 23.03
C ARG A 359 -11.45 -24.03 22.94
N PHE A 360 -11.19 -24.51 21.73
CA PHE A 360 -11.00 -25.92 21.43
C PHE A 360 -9.73 -26.14 20.62
N ASP A 361 -9.13 -27.31 20.79
CA ASP A 361 -8.12 -27.83 19.88
C ASP A 361 -8.86 -28.61 18.80
N ILE A 362 -8.95 -28.03 17.60
CA ILE A 362 -9.79 -28.52 16.51
C ILE A 362 -8.88 -29.07 15.42
N LYS A 363 -9.08 -30.34 15.09
CA LYS A 363 -8.36 -31.01 14.00
C LYS A 363 -9.34 -31.69 13.06
N THR A 364 -9.40 -31.24 11.81
CA THR A 364 -10.16 -31.93 10.77
C THR A 364 -9.28 -32.95 10.06
N ASN A 365 -9.90 -34.02 9.57
CA ASN A 365 -9.25 -35.06 8.79
C ASN A 365 -10.02 -35.25 7.48
N VAL A 366 -9.60 -34.52 6.46
CA VAL A 366 -10.25 -34.50 5.14
C VAL A 366 -9.48 -35.45 4.21
N GLU A 367 -9.97 -36.68 4.08
CA GLU A 367 -9.37 -37.71 3.20
C GLU A 367 -9.42 -37.29 1.72
N VAL A 368 -10.55 -36.70 1.31
CA VAL A 368 -10.77 -36.14 -0.03
C VAL A 368 -11.31 -34.73 0.13
N ARG A 369 -10.67 -33.74 -0.48
CA ARG A 369 -11.03 -32.31 -0.36
C ARG A 369 -12.24 -31.96 -1.23
N THR A 370 -13.39 -32.54 -0.88
CA THR A 370 -14.72 -32.25 -1.42
C THR A 370 -15.62 -31.72 -0.30
N LEU A 371 -16.75 -31.08 -0.67
CA LEU A 371 -17.75 -30.63 0.30
C LEU A 371 -18.22 -31.77 1.22
N ASP A 372 -18.40 -32.97 0.67
CA ASP A 372 -18.83 -34.14 1.45
C ASP A 372 -17.72 -34.65 2.38
N GLY A 373 -16.46 -34.63 1.94
CA GLY A 373 -15.31 -34.98 2.78
C GLY A 373 -15.15 -34.03 3.97
N ILE A 374 -15.37 -32.73 3.74
CA ILE A 374 -15.35 -31.72 4.82
C ILE A 374 -16.53 -31.95 5.77
N LYS A 375 -17.75 -32.13 5.26
CA LYS A 375 -18.94 -32.40 6.10
C LYS A 375 -18.79 -33.68 6.93
N LYS A 376 -18.20 -34.74 6.37
CA LYS A 376 -17.87 -35.98 7.09
C LYS A 376 -16.92 -35.67 8.25
N SER A 377 -15.82 -34.96 7.99
CA SER A 377 -14.89 -34.59 9.06
C SER A 377 -15.51 -33.69 10.14
N LEU A 378 -16.48 -32.84 9.80
CA LEU A 378 -17.24 -32.06 10.79
C LEU A 378 -18.13 -32.96 11.66
N HIS A 379 -18.83 -33.91 11.03
CA HIS A 379 -19.67 -34.87 11.76
C HIS A 379 -18.85 -35.71 12.76
N ASP A 380 -17.63 -36.10 12.38
CA ASP A 380 -16.71 -36.82 13.27
C ASP A 380 -16.30 -35.98 14.50
N LEU A 381 -16.26 -34.66 14.36
CA LEU A 381 -16.03 -33.70 15.46
C LEU A 381 -17.29 -33.34 16.25
N GLY A 382 -18.45 -33.93 15.93
CA GLY A 382 -19.72 -33.56 16.56
C GLY A 382 -20.26 -32.19 16.11
N LEU A 383 -19.94 -31.79 14.89
CA LEU A 383 -20.37 -30.55 14.26
C LEU A 383 -21.16 -30.83 12.98
N THR A 384 -22.13 -29.98 12.68
CA THR A 384 -22.97 -30.09 11.47
C THR A 384 -23.14 -28.74 10.80
N LEU A 385 -23.44 -28.76 9.50
CA LEU A 385 -23.76 -27.57 8.71
C LEU A 385 -25.19 -27.67 8.20
N GLU A 386 -25.97 -26.62 8.41
CA GLU A 386 -27.33 -26.50 7.90
C GLU A 386 -27.43 -25.26 7.02
N LYS A 387 -28.18 -25.32 5.91
CA LYS A 387 -28.43 -24.14 5.08
C LYS A 387 -29.45 -23.24 5.76
N ALA A 388 -29.17 -21.95 5.83
CA ALA A 388 -30.10 -20.94 6.34
C ALA A 388 -29.88 -19.60 5.64
N GLU A 389 -30.71 -18.61 5.95
CA GLU A 389 -30.47 -17.22 5.55
C GLU A 389 -30.06 -16.38 6.76
N ARG A 390 -29.01 -15.57 6.61
CA ARG A 390 -28.54 -14.64 7.65
C ARG A 390 -28.19 -13.30 7.04
N LYS A 391 -28.40 -12.24 7.84
CA LYS A 391 -27.90 -10.91 7.50
C LYS A 391 -26.40 -10.89 7.74
N LEU A 392 -25.61 -10.75 6.68
CA LEU A 392 -24.16 -10.60 6.75
C LEU A 392 -23.74 -9.30 6.06
N ASP A 393 -22.62 -8.76 6.52
CA ASP A 393 -21.97 -7.65 5.82
C ASP A 393 -21.42 -8.15 4.47
N MET A 394 -21.83 -7.47 3.41
CA MET A 394 -21.33 -7.66 2.04
C MET A 394 -20.36 -6.54 1.70
N LEU A 395 -19.18 -6.88 1.20
CA LEU A 395 -18.20 -5.93 0.70
C LEU A 395 -18.55 -5.52 -0.72
N ILE A 396 -18.86 -4.25 -0.91
CA ILE A 396 -19.29 -3.69 -2.20
C ILE A 396 -18.16 -2.82 -2.76
N PHE A 397 -17.66 -3.16 -3.96
CA PHE A 397 -16.67 -2.38 -4.69
C PHE A 397 -17.31 -1.41 -5.68
N TYR A 398 -16.83 -0.17 -5.68
CA TYR A 398 -17.32 0.92 -6.54
C TYR A 398 -16.19 1.92 -6.90
N LYS A 399 -16.49 2.89 -7.76
CA LYS A 399 -15.58 3.98 -8.15
C LYS A 399 -16.14 5.35 -7.78
#